data_AF-A0A377GHR2-F1
#
_entry.id   AF-A0A377GHR2-F1
#
_cell.length_a   1.000
_cell.length_b   1.000
_cell.length_c   1.000
_cell.angle_alpha   90.00
_cell.angle_beta   90.00
_cell.angle_gamma   90.00
#
_symmetry.space_group_name_H-M   'P 1'
#
loop_
_entity.id
_entity.type
_entity.pdbx_description
1 polymer ?
#
loop_
_entity_poly.entity_id
_entity_poly.type
_entity_poly.pdbx_seq_one_letter_code
_entity_poly.pdbx_strand_id
1 'polypeptide(L)'
;MLSRDENDLPIPQSTGVTVTRQVKNLTQDPTYKSADFFDKCAVEPNFKVDKEQITIQASKAPPPTVTEDDLTIPDFFLNDLTPDEIVKIANQLIAFAYDPLNVAHHLKDLDMVLGKLMEEQQILPSQQNSLPNYLIAGRGNYIPGAPPPDYQPLKKGRMLDTLLLERESLRDVNKHGFIVKFIGFVSSMIADRIVSSGQLFNENKQVNRVLLHGSYTHRLLLEAFAHAIEKGEIDLNIKSEKKLNFVQLLHILVSVKAKNGQSLWEMGLDSVDDSQRSSNAPLDAKQFSFSCRSPFVFNSLLLCFGKELGLPNLQTYMLDSHYKAAYEMVLRSKEKMAKADKLPHYSEIDISNERIYERCMEYFSIMAESYGEVGGNTPFTIDELAMLSDERYISSMWGPSVRMKISSPHKPGVYTGWMEFFQSKSGVKEPIPNQSKKHERSEEDGEERYGKKR
;
A
#
# COMPACT_ATOMS: atom_id res chain seq x y z
N MET A 1 -34.27 -29.72 28.10
CA MET A 1 -33.77 -30.09 26.75
C MET A 1 -34.17 -28.99 25.78
N LEU A 2 -33.33 -27.96 25.65
CA LEU A 2 -33.31 -27.06 24.50
C LEU A 2 -31.84 -26.65 24.34
N SER A 3 -31.30 -27.00 23.17
CA SER A 3 -29.91 -26.91 22.76
C SER A 3 -29.45 -25.46 22.70
N ARG A 4 -28.31 -25.18 23.34
CA ARG A 4 -27.50 -23.99 23.07
C ARG A 4 -26.84 -24.18 21.71
N ASP A 5 -26.96 -23.17 20.86
CA ASP A 5 -26.22 -23.06 19.60
C ASP A 5 -24.72 -23.04 19.90
N GLU A 6 -24.05 -24.13 19.51
CA GLU A 6 -22.61 -24.22 19.34
C GLU A 6 -22.24 -23.42 18.08
N ASN A 7 -21.86 -22.16 18.25
CA ASN A 7 -21.08 -21.39 17.28
C ASN A 7 -19.98 -20.58 17.99
N ASP A 8 -19.45 -21.12 19.09
CA ASP A 8 -18.13 -20.73 19.59
C ASP A 8 -17.08 -21.34 18.65
N LEU A 9 -16.74 -20.61 17.59
CA LEU A 9 -15.54 -20.92 16.82
C LEU A 9 -14.34 -20.72 17.74
N PRO A 10 -13.50 -21.74 17.98
CA PRO A 10 -12.34 -21.58 18.84
C PRO A 10 -11.37 -20.58 18.21
N ILE A 11 -10.92 -19.62 19.04
CA ILE A 11 -9.75 -18.78 18.75
C ILE A 11 -8.62 -19.73 18.33
N PRO A 12 -8.06 -19.62 17.10
CA PRO A 12 -7.05 -20.55 16.65
C PRO A 12 -5.83 -20.47 17.57
N GLN A 13 -5.47 -21.59 18.21
CA GLN A 13 -4.16 -21.73 18.85
C GLN A 13 -3.10 -21.49 17.77
N SER A 14 -2.37 -20.38 17.89
CA SER A 14 -1.48 -19.82 16.86
C SER A 14 -0.39 -20.81 16.44
N THR A 15 -0.68 -21.61 15.41
CA THR A 15 0.30 -22.38 14.64
C THR A 15 0.69 -21.55 13.43
N GLY A 16 1.93 -21.08 13.37
CA GLY A 16 2.45 -20.26 12.28
C GLY A 16 2.22 -20.86 10.89
N VAL A 17 2.13 -20.00 9.87
CA VAL A 17 2.06 -20.39 8.46
C VAL A 17 3.45 -20.35 7.86
N THR A 18 3.91 -21.46 7.29
CA THR A 18 5.24 -21.55 6.67
C THR A 18 5.13 -21.70 5.16
N VAL A 19 5.87 -20.85 4.44
CA VAL A 19 5.91 -20.81 2.98
C VAL A 19 7.33 -20.88 2.48
N THR A 20 7.53 -21.35 1.25
CA THR A 20 8.84 -21.31 0.60
C THR A 20 8.79 -20.35 -0.58
N ARG A 21 9.76 -19.43 -0.66
CA ARG A 21 9.85 -18.39 -1.68
C ARG A 21 11.25 -18.30 -2.26
N GLN A 22 11.33 -17.89 -3.53
CA GLN A 22 12.58 -17.36 -4.07
C GLN A 22 12.74 -15.95 -3.53
N VAL A 23 13.87 -15.66 -2.88
CA VAL A 23 14.19 -14.36 -2.29
C VAL A 23 15.45 -13.84 -2.95
N LYS A 24 15.35 -12.65 -3.54
CA LYS A 24 16.46 -11.89 -4.05
C LYS A 24 17.01 -11.02 -2.91
N ASN A 25 18.15 -11.41 -2.39
CA ASN A 25 18.90 -10.67 -1.38
C ASN A 25 19.78 -9.62 -2.08
N LEU A 26 19.48 -8.34 -1.83
CA LEU A 26 20.23 -7.22 -2.39
C LEU A 26 21.63 -7.17 -1.79
N THR A 27 22.65 -7.17 -2.66
CA THR A 27 23.98 -6.76 -2.23
C THR A 27 23.95 -5.24 -2.04
N GLN A 28 23.87 -4.77 -0.81
CA GLN A 28 23.81 -3.33 -0.54
C GLN A 28 25.06 -2.64 -1.07
N ASP A 29 24.89 -1.69 -1.98
CA ASP A 29 25.94 -0.76 -2.39
C ASP A 29 25.84 0.52 -1.55
N PRO A 30 26.67 0.69 -0.50
CA PRO A 30 26.63 1.87 0.36
C PRO A 30 27.05 3.15 -0.37
N THR A 31 27.58 3.04 -1.59
CA THR A 31 28.00 4.18 -2.40
C THR A 31 26.92 4.65 -3.38
N TYR A 32 25.80 3.93 -3.49
CA TYR A 32 24.73 4.26 -4.41
C TYR A 32 24.05 5.58 -4.04
N LYS A 33 24.20 6.61 -4.88
CA LYS A 33 23.53 7.90 -4.71
C LYS A 33 22.39 8.08 -5.71
N SER A 34 21.45 8.98 -5.38
CA SER A 34 20.37 9.42 -6.28
C SER A 34 20.86 9.81 -7.68
N ALA A 35 22.02 10.47 -7.75
CA ALA A 35 22.62 10.91 -9.02
C ALA A 35 23.02 9.74 -9.93
N ASP A 36 23.33 8.58 -9.37
CA ASP A 36 23.83 7.42 -10.12
C ASP A 36 22.67 6.53 -10.62
N PHE A 37 21.42 6.84 -10.29
CA PHE A 37 20.26 5.96 -10.54
C PHE A 37 20.11 5.56 -12.00
N PHE A 38 20.23 6.53 -12.92
CA PHE A 38 20.04 6.28 -14.35
C PHE A 38 21.17 5.41 -14.91
N ASP A 39 22.41 5.65 -14.50
CA ASP A 39 23.57 4.83 -14.91
C ASP A 39 23.45 3.40 -14.35
N LYS A 40 23.00 3.26 -13.10
CA LYS A 40 22.77 1.96 -12.46
C LYS A 40 21.64 1.18 -13.11
N CYS A 41 20.65 1.83 -13.71
CA CYS A 41 19.59 1.15 -14.49
C CYS A 41 20.12 0.44 -15.74
N ALA A 42 21.24 0.90 -16.31
CA ALA A 42 21.85 0.25 -17.47
C ALA A 42 22.51 -1.11 -17.12
N VAL A 43 22.79 -1.35 -15.83
CA VAL A 43 23.47 -2.56 -15.34
C VAL A 43 22.48 -3.41 -14.55
N GLU A 44 22.59 -4.74 -14.64
CA GLU A 44 21.78 -5.65 -13.83
C GLU A 44 22.08 -5.48 -12.32
N PRO A 45 21.05 -5.46 -11.45
CA PRO A 45 21.29 -5.47 -10.02
C PRO A 45 21.93 -6.79 -9.59
N ASN A 46 22.89 -6.70 -8.68
CA ASN A 46 23.60 -7.87 -8.19
C ASN A 46 22.85 -8.50 -7.00
N PHE A 47 21.95 -9.43 -7.31
CA PHE A 47 21.20 -10.18 -6.31
C PHE A 47 21.84 -11.53 -6.02
N LYS A 48 21.87 -11.89 -4.74
CA LYS A 48 21.96 -13.30 -4.35
C LYS A 48 20.55 -13.87 -4.30
N VAL A 49 20.29 -14.93 -5.08
CA VAL A 49 18.97 -15.59 -5.09
C VAL A 49 19.02 -16.82 -4.21
N ASP A 50 18.19 -16.83 -3.17
CA ASP A 50 18.07 -17.92 -2.22
C ASP A 50 16.63 -18.45 -2.19
N LYS A 51 16.48 -19.76 -1.97
CA LYS A 51 15.17 -20.35 -1.67
C LYS A 51 14.99 -20.36 -0.17
N GLU A 52 14.14 -19.48 0.35
CA GLU A 52 13.97 -19.28 1.78
C GLU A 52 12.65 -19.87 2.28
N GLN A 53 12.71 -20.48 3.46
CA GLN A 53 11.54 -20.90 4.22
C GLN A 53 11.17 -19.77 5.18
N ILE A 54 10.00 -19.16 4.94
CA ILE A 54 9.51 -18.00 5.67
C ILE A 54 8.33 -18.45 6.52
N THR A 55 8.41 -18.26 7.84
CA THR A 55 7.34 -18.62 8.78
C THR A 55 6.68 -17.36 9.35
N ILE A 56 5.43 -17.15 8.98
CA ILE A 56 4.58 -16.06 9.46
C ILE A 56 3.86 -16.52 10.72
N GLN A 57 4.18 -15.89 11.84
CA GLN A 57 3.61 -16.21 13.14
C GLN A 57 3.70 -14.99 14.04
N ALA A 58 2.90 -14.97 15.11
CA ALA A 58 3.09 -14.03 16.20
C ALA A 58 4.54 -14.13 16.71
N SER A 59 5.13 -12.98 17.05
CA SER A 59 6.47 -12.97 17.64
C SER A 59 6.47 -13.78 18.94
N LYS A 60 7.59 -14.50 19.17
CA LYS A 60 7.79 -15.27 20.40
C LYS A 60 8.02 -14.38 21.63
N ALA A 61 8.41 -13.13 21.41
CA ALA A 61 8.47 -12.15 22.48
C ALA A 61 7.04 -11.70 22.82
N PRO A 62 6.73 -11.41 24.10
CA PRO A 62 5.44 -10.84 24.43
C PRO A 62 5.24 -9.47 23.76
N PRO A 63 3.99 -9.07 23.45
CA PRO A 63 3.72 -7.72 22.98
C PRO A 63 4.17 -6.70 24.04
N PRO A 64 4.62 -5.50 23.65
CA PRO A 64 4.89 -4.46 24.63
C PRO A 64 3.60 -4.07 25.34
N THR A 65 3.74 -3.60 26.57
CA THR A 65 2.62 -3.16 27.40
C THR A 65 2.84 -1.73 27.85
N VAL A 66 1.76 -0.95 27.92
CA VAL A 66 1.74 0.35 28.57
C VAL A 66 1.17 0.21 29.98
N THR A 67 1.68 1.03 30.89
CA THR A 67 1.15 1.21 32.25
C THR A 67 0.64 2.63 32.43
N GLU A 68 -0.14 2.90 33.48
CA GLU A 68 -0.59 4.26 33.79
C GLU A 68 0.58 5.23 33.94
N ASP A 69 1.64 4.79 34.62
CA ASP A 69 2.86 5.57 34.83
C ASP A 69 3.59 5.91 33.52
N ASP A 70 3.32 5.22 32.42
CA ASP A 70 3.93 5.51 31.12
C ASP A 70 3.20 6.64 30.37
N LEU A 71 1.97 6.96 30.75
CA LEU A 71 1.06 7.79 29.95
C LEU A 71 0.90 9.21 30.48
N THR A 72 0.76 10.13 29.53
CA THR A 72 0.26 11.49 29.71
C THR A 72 -1.14 11.53 29.14
N ILE A 73 -2.15 11.55 30.03
CA ILE A 73 -3.57 11.52 29.67
C ILE A 73 -4.14 12.94 29.82
N PRO A 74 -4.71 13.53 28.75
CA PRO A 74 -5.39 14.82 28.86
C PRO A 74 -6.56 14.82 29.84
N ASP A 75 -6.65 15.87 30.68
CA ASP A 75 -7.66 15.99 31.76
C ASP A 75 -9.10 15.81 31.29
N PHE A 76 -9.41 16.22 30.05
CA PHE A 76 -10.77 16.11 29.54
C PHE A 76 -11.24 14.66 29.38
N PHE A 77 -10.33 13.70 29.17
CA PHE A 77 -10.69 12.28 29.19
C PHE A 77 -10.97 11.76 30.60
N LEU A 78 -10.28 12.31 31.61
CA LEU A 78 -10.39 11.89 33.01
C LEU A 78 -11.76 12.21 33.63
N ASN A 79 -12.57 13.03 32.96
CA ASN A 79 -13.96 13.27 33.34
C ASN A 79 -14.86 12.06 33.09
N ASP A 80 -14.56 11.24 32.08
CA ASP A 80 -15.40 10.13 31.62
C ASP A 80 -14.70 8.76 31.70
N LEU A 81 -13.36 8.76 31.80
CA LEU A 81 -12.50 7.58 31.74
C LEU A 81 -11.49 7.57 32.86
N THR A 82 -11.24 6.40 33.42
CA THR A 82 -10.12 6.17 34.34
C THR A 82 -8.85 5.79 33.57
N PRO A 83 -7.65 6.13 34.07
CA PRO A 83 -6.39 5.74 33.43
C PRO A 83 -6.28 4.25 33.15
N ASP A 84 -6.70 3.41 34.10
CA ASP A 84 -6.74 1.95 33.96
C ASP A 84 -7.55 1.49 32.72
N GLU A 85 -8.64 2.17 32.39
CA GLU A 85 -9.47 1.81 31.23
C GLU A 85 -8.76 2.14 29.93
N ILE A 86 -8.07 3.28 29.87
CA ILE A 86 -7.25 3.67 28.72
C ILE A 86 -6.11 2.68 28.53
N VAL A 87 -5.41 2.32 29.62
CA VAL A 87 -4.33 1.33 29.62
C VAL A 87 -4.83 -0.03 29.15
N LYS A 88 -5.98 -0.49 29.66
CA LYS A 88 -6.60 -1.76 29.24
C LYS A 88 -6.93 -1.76 27.76
N ILE A 89 -7.53 -0.69 27.24
CA ILE A 89 -7.86 -0.56 25.81
C ILE A 89 -6.58 -0.57 24.97
N ALA A 90 -5.59 0.23 25.34
CA ALA A 90 -4.32 0.31 24.64
C ALA A 90 -3.63 -1.06 24.55
N ASN A 91 -3.52 -1.77 25.67
CA ASN A 91 -2.89 -3.09 25.72
C ASN A 91 -3.65 -4.15 24.92
N GLN A 92 -4.99 -4.11 24.89
CA GLN A 92 -5.78 -4.99 24.03
C GLN A 92 -5.47 -4.76 22.54
N LEU A 93 -5.42 -3.49 22.11
CA LEU A 93 -5.12 -3.14 20.72
C LEU A 93 -3.69 -3.51 20.32
N ILE A 94 -2.71 -3.22 21.18
CA ILE A 94 -1.30 -3.57 20.96
C ILE A 94 -1.15 -5.07 20.84
N ALA A 95 -1.72 -5.85 21.77
CA ALA A 95 -1.66 -7.31 21.74
C ALA A 95 -2.35 -7.88 20.49
N PHE A 96 -3.51 -7.33 20.10
CA PHE A 96 -4.23 -7.73 18.90
C PHE A 96 -3.40 -7.54 17.63
N ALA A 97 -2.84 -6.34 17.44
CA ALA A 97 -2.06 -6.00 16.25
C ALA A 97 -0.67 -6.64 16.22
N TYR A 98 -0.22 -7.23 17.33
CA TYR A 98 1.03 -7.97 17.39
C TYR A 98 0.96 -9.35 16.72
N ASP A 99 -0.24 -9.93 16.58
CA ASP A 99 -0.46 -11.23 15.92
C ASP A 99 -0.99 -11.06 14.48
N PRO A 100 -0.18 -11.37 13.44
CA PRO A 100 -0.60 -11.26 12.05
C PRO A 100 -1.72 -12.23 11.66
N LEU A 101 -1.80 -13.41 12.28
CA LEU A 101 -2.85 -14.40 12.00
C LEU A 101 -4.18 -13.90 12.55
N ASN A 102 -4.14 -13.26 13.72
CA ASN A 102 -5.34 -12.67 14.31
C ASN A 102 -5.85 -11.51 13.47
N VAL A 103 -4.99 -10.55 13.13
CA VAL A 103 -5.37 -9.43 12.24
C VAL A 103 -5.94 -9.95 10.91
N ALA A 104 -5.33 -10.97 10.32
CA ALA A 104 -5.83 -11.56 9.08
C ALA A 104 -7.20 -12.23 9.26
N HIS A 105 -7.44 -12.92 10.38
CA HIS A 105 -8.74 -13.51 10.69
C HIS A 105 -9.85 -12.46 10.63
N HIS A 106 -9.65 -11.29 11.24
CA HIS A 106 -10.64 -10.22 11.27
C HIS A 106 -10.81 -9.45 9.96
N LEU A 107 -10.00 -9.74 8.94
CA LEU A 107 -10.13 -9.15 7.60
C LEU A 107 -10.84 -10.06 6.59
N LYS A 108 -11.15 -11.32 6.94
CA LYS A 108 -11.74 -12.29 6.03
C LYS A 108 -13.09 -11.85 5.46
N ASP A 109 -13.93 -11.24 6.29
CA ASP A 109 -15.24 -10.76 5.85
C ASP A 109 -15.12 -9.61 4.84
N LEU A 110 -14.11 -8.74 5.00
CA LEU A 110 -13.80 -7.71 4.00
C LEU A 110 -13.25 -8.33 2.71
N ASP A 111 -12.31 -9.27 2.84
CA ASP A 111 -11.70 -9.96 1.71
C ASP A 111 -12.74 -10.67 0.83
N MET A 112 -13.67 -11.39 1.47
CA MET A 112 -14.76 -12.10 0.78
C MET A 112 -15.68 -11.13 0.02
N VAL A 113 -16.10 -10.03 0.67
CA VAL A 113 -16.97 -9.03 0.02
C VAL A 113 -16.25 -8.34 -1.14
N LEU A 114 -14.95 -8.03 -0.97
CA LEU A 114 -14.13 -7.49 -2.04
C LEU A 114 -14.01 -8.48 -3.22
N GLY A 115 -13.77 -9.77 -2.93
CA GLY A 115 -13.69 -10.82 -3.94
C GLY A 115 -14.96 -10.92 -4.77
N LYS A 116 -16.13 -10.93 -4.12
CA LYS A 116 -17.43 -10.93 -4.79
C LYS A 116 -17.60 -9.72 -5.71
N LEU A 117 -17.24 -8.53 -5.25
CA LEU A 117 -17.32 -7.32 -6.09
C LEU A 117 -16.33 -7.34 -7.25
N MET A 118 -15.12 -7.87 -7.06
CA MET A 118 -14.14 -8.05 -8.13
C MET A 118 -14.68 -9.01 -9.21
N GLU A 119 -15.31 -10.12 -8.79
CA GLU A 119 -16.00 -11.07 -9.68
C GLU A 119 -17.13 -10.42 -10.48
N GLU A 120 -18.05 -9.73 -9.80
CA GLU A 120 -19.19 -9.04 -10.44
C GLU A 120 -18.75 -8.00 -11.46
N GLN A 121 -17.62 -7.34 -11.22
CA GLN A 121 -17.06 -6.31 -12.10
C GLN A 121 -16.08 -6.87 -13.15
N GLN A 122 -15.98 -8.20 -13.29
CA GLN A 122 -15.07 -8.88 -14.23
C GLN A 122 -13.59 -8.51 -14.03
N ILE A 123 -13.22 -8.12 -12.81
CA ILE A 123 -11.84 -7.99 -12.36
C ILE A 123 -11.45 -9.39 -11.87
N LEU A 124 -11.09 -10.23 -12.83
CA LEU A 124 -10.95 -11.69 -12.67
C LEU A 124 -10.23 -12.13 -11.38
N PRO A 125 -10.82 -13.04 -10.57
CA PRO A 125 -10.11 -13.78 -9.52
C PRO A 125 -9.25 -14.95 -10.07
N SER A 126 -9.32 -15.25 -11.38
CA SER A 126 -8.59 -16.37 -12.00
C SER A 126 -7.09 -16.12 -12.21
N GLN A 127 -6.54 -14.99 -11.78
CA GLN A 127 -5.09 -14.76 -11.79
C GLN A 127 -4.37 -15.52 -10.66
N GLN A 128 -4.54 -16.85 -10.57
CA GLN A 128 -3.77 -17.71 -9.67
C GLN A 128 -2.24 -17.61 -9.91
N ASN A 129 -1.83 -17.07 -11.07
CA ASN A 129 -0.45 -16.78 -11.46
C ASN A 129 -0.03 -15.30 -11.23
N SER A 130 -0.81 -14.45 -10.56
CA SER A 130 -0.46 -13.03 -10.33
C SER A 130 0.52 -12.79 -9.17
N LEU A 131 0.79 -13.82 -8.36
CA LEU A 131 1.73 -13.71 -7.25
C LEU A 131 3.14 -13.44 -7.79
N PRO A 132 3.95 -12.64 -7.08
CA PRO A 132 5.31 -12.36 -7.52
C PRO A 132 6.13 -13.66 -7.53
N ASN A 133 6.86 -13.91 -8.63
CA ASN A 133 7.70 -15.10 -8.79
C ASN A 133 8.85 -15.18 -7.77
N TYR A 134 9.24 -14.03 -7.22
CA TYR A 134 10.25 -13.87 -6.21
C TYR A 134 9.90 -12.71 -5.29
N LEU A 135 10.49 -12.68 -4.10
CA LEU A 135 10.47 -11.53 -3.20
C LEU A 135 11.83 -10.84 -3.24
N ILE A 136 11.87 -9.55 -2.92
CA ILE A 136 13.10 -8.81 -2.65
C ILE A 136 13.19 -8.63 -1.13
N ALA A 137 14.34 -8.99 -0.55
CA ALA A 137 14.62 -8.73 0.86
C ALA A 137 15.01 -7.26 1.04
N GLY A 138 14.10 -6.46 1.59
CA GLY A 138 14.31 -5.05 1.92
C GLY A 138 14.93 -4.87 3.31
N ARG A 139 14.96 -3.63 3.79
CA ARG A 139 15.33 -3.31 5.19
C ARG A 139 14.09 -3.37 6.07
N GLY A 140 13.94 -4.47 6.82
CA GLY A 140 12.83 -4.63 7.77
C GLY A 140 11.48 -5.00 7.14
N ASN A 141 11.47 -5.43 5.87
CA ASN A 141 10.28 -5.95 5.19
C ASN A 141 10.62 -6.79 3.95
N TYR A 142 9.67 -7.59 3.48
CA TYR A 142 9.69 -8.15 2.12
C TYR A 142 8.98 -7.22 1.15
N ILE A 143 9.54 -7.08 -0.04
CA ILE A 143 8.96 -6.34 -1.16
C ILE A 143 8.59 -7.36 -2.24
N PRO A 144 7.40 -7.27 -2.87
CA PRO A 144 7.07 -8.16 -3.98
C PRO A 144 8.04 -7.93 -5.15
N GLY A 145 8.41 -9.00 -5.86
CA GLY A 145 9.15 -8.91 -7.12
C GLY A 145 8.37 -8.18 -8.21
N ALA A 146 8.99 -7.96 -9.38
CA ALA A 146 8.30 -7.36 -10.50
C ALA A 146 7.07 -8.19 -10.93
N PRO A 147 6.02 -7.57 -11.49
CA PRO A 147 4.87 -8.30 -11.99
C PRO A 147 5.30 -9.31 -13.08
N PRO A 148 4.69 -10.51 -13.11
CA PRO A 148 4.93 -11.48 -14.17
C PRO A 148 4.74 -10.88 -15.58
N PRO A 149 5.44 -11.37 -16.62
CA PRO A 149 5.34 -10.84 -17.97
C PRO A 149 3.91 -10.85 -18.57
N ASP A 150 3.08 -11.81 -18.15
CA ASP A 150 1.69 -11.99 -18.56
C ASP A 150 0.68 -11.25 -17.67
N TYR A 151 1.15 -10.47 -16.69
CA TYR A 151 0.30 -9.72 -15.78
C TYR A 151 -0.46 -8.59 -16.50
N GLN A 152 -1.79 -8.60 -16.38
CA GLN A 152 -2.67 -7.54 -16.87
C GLN A 152 -3.05 -6.57 -15.74
N PRO A 153 -2.67 -5.28 -15.82
CA PRO A 153 -3.03 -4.30 -14.81
C PRO A 153 -4.55 -4.12 -14.71
N LEU A 154 -5.08 -3.93 -13.51
CA LEU A 154 -6.54 -3.91 -13.29
C LEU A 154 -7.15 -2.51 -13.49
N LYS A 155 -8.46 -2.37 -13.65
CA LYS A 155 -9.18 -1.09 -13.54
C LYS A 155 -10.13 -1.26 -12.36
N LYS A 156 -9.73 -0.77 -11.18
CA LYS A 156 -10.35 -1.18 -9.90
C LYS A 156 -11.50 -0.31 -9.41
N GLY A 157 -11.82 0.77 -10.13
CA GLY A 157 -12.98 1.62 -9.83
C GLY A 157 -13.10 2.16 -8.39
N ARG A 158 -12.00 2.24 -7.62
CA ARG A 158 -12.01 2.60 -6.18
C ARG A 158 -12.83 1.66 -5.28
N MET A 159 -13.03 0.41 -5.69
CA MET A 159 -13.86 -0.57 -4.98
C MET A 159 -13.52 -0.72 -3.48
N LEU A 160 -12.25 -0.90 -3.13
CA LEU A 160 -11.84 -1.01 -1.72
C LEU A 160 -12.04 0.29 -0.94
N ASP A 161 -11.83 1.46 -1.55
CA ASP A 161 -12.14 2.75 -0.91
C ASP A 161 -13.63 2.83 -0.53
N THR A 162 -14.51 2.47 -1.47
CA THR A 162 -15.96 2.52 -1.30
C THR A 162 -16.43 1.57 -0.20
N LEU A 163 -15.93 0.32 -0.21
CA LEU A 163 -16.24 -0.67 0.82
C LEU A 163 -15.83 -0.19 2.22
N LEU A 164 -14.60 0.30 2.34
CA LEU A 164 -14.11 0.80 3.61
C LEU A 164 -14.90 2.03 4.06
N LEU A 165 -15.22 2.96 3.14
CA LEU A 165 -16.04 4.14 3.45
C LEU A 165 -17.44 3.76 3.97
N GLU A 166 -18.08 2.76 3.37
CA GLU A 166 -19.38 2.27 3.83
C GLU A 166 -19.27 1.77 5.28
N ARG A 167 -18.30 0.91 5.57
CA ARG A 167 -18.10 0.35 6.92
C ARG A 167 -17.66 1.39 7.95
N GLU A 168 -16.80 2.32 7.55
CA GLU A 168 -16.37 3.45 8.37
C GLU A 168 -17.57 4.33 8.75
N SER A 169 -18.46 4.62 7.77
CA SER A 169 -19.62 5.48 7.99
C SER A 169 -20.63 4.92 9.00
N LEU A 170 -20.76 3.59 9.08
CA LEU A 170 -21.57 2.90 10.09
C LEU A 170 -21.06 3.13 11.52
N ARG A 171 -19.80 3.57 11.67
CA ARG A 171 -19.12 3.80 12.94
C ARG A 171 -18.87 5.29 13.19
N ASP A 172 -19.60 6.16 12.49
CA ASP A 172 -19.45 7.62 12.48
C ASP A 172 -18.06 8.12 12.02
N VAL A 173 -17.27 7.25 11.37
CA VAL A 173 -15.97 7.60 10.77
C VAL A 173 -16.16 7.93 9.28
N ASN A 174 -15.47 8.95 8.78
CA ASN A 174 -15.59 9.42 7.38
C ASN A 174 -17.05 9.68 6.96
N LYS A 175 -17.88 10.14 7.88
CA LYS A 175 -19.34 10.30 7.72
C LYS A 175 -19.74 11.19 6.53
N HIS A 176 -18.84 12.06 6.09
CA HIS A 176 -19.06 12.93 4.92
C HIS A 176 -18.80 12.24 3.57
N GLY A 177 -18.47 10.94 3.56
CA GLY A 177 -18.37 10.14 2.34
C GLY A 177 -17.12 10.41 1.50
N PHE A 178 -16.09 11.02 2.08
CA PHE A 178 -14.81 11.25 1.40
C PHE A 178 -13.63 10.86 2.28
N ILE A 179 -12.51 10.54 1.61
CA ILE A 179 -11.22 10.27 2.23
C ILE A 179 -10.27 11.39 1.85
N VAL A 180 -9.60 11.95 2.86
CA VAL A 180 -8.50 12.87 2.62
C VAL A 180 -7.24 12.09 2.26
N LYS A 181 -6.43 12.69 1.40
CA LYS A 181 -5.17 12.13 0.94
C LYS A 181 -4.03 13.01 1.42
N PHE A 182 -3.07 12.40 2.10
CA PHE A 182 -1.84 13.07 2.50
C PHE A 182 -0.87 13.11 1.32
N ILE A 183 -0.34 14.29 1.05
CA ILE A 183 0.60 14.58 -0.03
C ILE A 183 1.88 15.11 0.61
N GLY A 184 2.98 14.37 0.48
CA GLY A 184 4.23 14.72 1.14
C GLY A 184 4.13 14.58 2.66
N PHE A 185 4.92 15.36 3.39
CA PHE A 185 4.98 15.31 4.84
C PHE A 185 3.76 16.02 5.46
N VAL A 186 3.06 15.32 6.37
CA VAL A 186 1.99 15.88 7.21
C VAL A 186 2.44 15.79 8.65
N SER A 187 2.44 16.93 9.38
CA SER A 187 2.85 16.94 10.77
C SER A 187 1.88 16.14 11.64
N SER A 188 2.39 15.52 12.72
CA SER A 188 1.59 14.79 13.70
C SER A 188 0.43 15.63 14.22
N MET A 189 0.65 16.92 14.51
CA MET A 189 -0.42 17.83 14.94
C MET A 189 -1.61 17.90 13.97
N ILE A 190 -1.35 17.91 12.65
CA ILE A 190 -2.43 17.94 11.64
C ILE A 190 -3.07 16.56 11.53
N ALA A 191 -2.27 15.49 11.52
CA ALA A 191 -2.76 14.12 11.46
C ALA A 191 -3.65 13.78 12.66
N ASP A 192 -3.18 14.08 13.89
CA ASP A 192 -3.89 13.90 15.15
C ASP A 192 -5.26 14.60 15.10
N ARG A 193 -5.29 15.85 14.60
CA ARG A 193 -6.55 16.63 14.47
C ARG A 193 -7.53 16.01 13.49
N ILE A 194 -7.05 15.43 12.39
CA ILE A 194 -7.89 14.76 11.40
C ILE A 194 -8.46 13.47 12.01
N VAL A 195 -7.61 12.62 12.60
CA VAL A 195 -8.01 11.33 13.16
C VAL A 195 -8.98 11.51 14.34
N SER A 196 -8.68 12.41 15.27
CA SER A 196 -9.56 12.75 16.41
C SER A 196 -10.93 13.30 15.99
N SER A 197 -11.05 13.86 14.79
CA SER A 197 -12.33 14.30 14.23
C SER A 197 -13.17 13.17 13.61
N GLY A 198 -12.67 11.93 13.64
CA GLY A 198 -13.31 10.78 13.00
C GLY A 198 -13.06 10.71 11.50
N GLN A 199 -12.01 11.36 10.98
CA GLN A 199 -11.62 11.29 9.57
C GLN A 199 -10.36 10.41 9.43
N LEU A 200 -10.42 9.39 8.57
CA LEU A 200 -9.26 8.61 8.15
C LEU A 200 -8.75 9.09 6.80
N PHE A 201 -7.51 8.69 6.51
CA PHE A 201 -6.74 9.17 5.38
C PHE A 201 -6.13 8.02 4.57
N ASN A 202 -5.79 8.34 3.33
CA ASN A 202 -4.91 7.54 2.48
C ASN A 202 -3.63 8.34 2.19
N GLU A 203 -2.52 7.67 1.92
CA GLU A 203 -1.26 8.35 1.57
C GLU A 203 -0.97 8.32 0.07
N ASN A 204 -0.24 9.32 -0.41
CA ASN A 204 0.23 9.37 -1.79
C ASN A 204 1.60 8.71 -1.95
N LYS A 205 1.65 7.60 -2.71
CA LYS A 205 2.87 6.82 -2.98
C LYS A 205 3.77 7.40 -4.09
N GLN A 206 3.41 8.54 -4.69
CA GLN A 206 4.08 9.05 -5.90
C GLN A 206 4.91 10.32 -5.67
N VAL A 207 4.85 10.90 -4.47
CA VAL A 207 5.53 12.16 -4.12
C VAL A 207 6.83 11.86 -3.40
N ASN A 208 7.81 12.78 -3.47
CA ASN A 208 9.03 12.75 -2.67
C ASN A 208 8.72 12.41 -1.20
N ARG A 209 9.62 11.68 -0.52
CA ARG A 209 9.36 11.01 0.78
C ARG A 209 8.36 9.86 0.65
N VAL A 210 8.74 8.84 -0.11
CA VAL A 210 7.87 7.66 -0.32
C VAL A 210 7.77 6.88 0.98
N LEU A 211 6.54 6.79 1.49
CA LEU A 211 6.18 5.90 2.59
C LEU A 211 5.87 4.52 2.03
N LEU A 212 6.69 3.53 2.43
CA LEU A 212 6.57 2.14 1.98
C LEU A 212 5.41 1.37 2.66
N HIS A 213 4.73 1.98 3.63
CA HIS A 213 3.72 1.30 4.44
C HIS A 213 2.30 1.27 3.86
N GLY A 214 2.06 1.78 2.65
CA GLY A 214 0.84 1.44 1.90
C GLY A 214 -0.41 2.28 2.21
N SER A 215 -1.11 2.77 1.18
CA SER A 215 -2.21 3.75 1.31
C SER A 215 -3.45 3.26 2.08
N TYR A 216 -3.61 1.96 2.30
CA TYR A 216 -4.80 1.37 2.95
C TYR A 216 -4.51 0.81 4.34
N THR A 217 -3.24 0.77 4.75
CA THR A 217 -2.79 -0.07 5.86
C THR A 217 -3.42 0.31 7.19
N HIS A 218 -3.42 1.60 7.53
CA HIS A 218 -4.09 2.07 8.74
C HIS A 218 -5.59 1.77 8.74
N ARG A 219 -6.27 1.99 7.61
CA ARG A 219 -7.72 1.74 7.47
C ARG A 219 -8.05 0.26 7.59
N LEU A 220 -7.23 -0.62 7.02
CA LEU A 220 -7.40 -2.06 7.15
C LEU A 220 -7.16 -2.54 8.58
N LEU A 221 -6.13 -2.03 9.27
CA LEU A 221 -5.87 -2.40 10.66
C LEU A 221 -6.99 -1.92 11.60
N LEU A 222 -7.50 -0.70 11.37
CA LEU A 222 -8.67 -0.17 12.08
C LEU A 222 -9.95 -0.96 11.77
N GLU A 223 -10.14 -1.44 10.54
CA GLU A 223 -11.25 -2.34 10.20
C GLU A 223 -11.15 -3.67 10.94
N ALA A 224 -9.94 -4.24 11.07
CA ALA A 224 -9.71 -5.44 11.86
C ALA A 224 -10.04 -5.21 13.35
N PHE A 225 -9.61 -4.08 13.93
CA PHE A 225 -10.00 -3.72 15.30
C PHE A 225 -11.51 -3.56 15.43
N ALA A 226 -12.16 -2.88 14.48
CA ALA A 226 -13.60 -2.67 14.51
C ALA A 226 -14.37 -3.99 14.51
N HIS A 227 -13.98 -4.93 13.64
CA HIS A 227 -14.57 -6.26 13.62
C HIS A 227 -14.33 -7.03 14.93
N ALA A 228 -13.14 -6.95 15.53
CA ALA A 228 -12.86 -7.56 16.84
C ALA A 228 -13.68 -6.95 17.99
N ILE A 229 -13.90 -5.62 17.97
CA ILE A 229 -14.79 -4.92 18.92
C ILE A 229 -16.24 -5.37 18.76
N GLU A 230 -16.70 -5.60 17.53
CA GLU A 230 -18.04 -6.10 17.21
C GLU A 230 -18.24 -7.54 17.67
N LYS A 231 -17.19 -8.37 17.62
CA LYS A 231 -17.17 -9.73 18.18
C LYS A 231 -17.00 -9.79 19.70
N GLY A 232 -16.70 -8.65 20.35
CA GLY A 232 -16.50 -8.57 21.80
C GLY A 232 -15.12 -9.03 22.26
N GLU A 233 -14.16 -9.19 21.35
CA GLU A 233 -12.78 -9.61 21.65
C GLU A 233 -11.91 -8.44 22.13
N ILE A 234 -12.25 -7.22 21.71
CA ILE A 234 -11.70 -5.98 22.26
C ILE A 234 -12.80 -5.26 23.03
N ASP A 235 -12.61 -5.17 24.35
CA ASP A 235 -13.57 -4.59 25.26
C ASP A 235 -13.38 -3.06 25.37
N LEU A 236 -14.42 -2.34 24.94
CA LEU A 236 -14.54 -0.87 25.03
C LEU A 236 -15.55 -0.43 26.10
N ASN A 237 -16.01 -1.34 26.95
CA ASN A 237 -16.88 -0.98 28.07
C ASN A 237 -16.10 -0.22 29.14
N ILE A 238 -16.73 0.79 29.69
CA ILE A 238 -16.19 1.63 30.77
C ILE A 238 -17.08 1.51 32.01
N LYS A 239 -16.56 1.87 33.19
CA LYS A 239 -17.16 1.72 34.53
C LYS A 239 -18.55 2.32 34.65
N SER A 240 -18.90 3.28 33.79
CA SER A 240 -20.23 3.89 33.73
C SER A 240 -21.28 3.06 32.99
N GLU A 241 -21.00 1.79 32.67
CA GLU A 241 -21.82 0.91 31.82
C GLU A 241 -22.02 1.45 30.38
N LYS A 242 -21.29 2.51 30.02
CA LYS A 242 -21.22 3.04 28.66
C LYS A 242 -20.18 2.25 27.86
N LYS A 243 -20.36 2.22 26.54
CA LYS A 243 -19.36 1.69 25.59
C LYS A 243 -18.79 2.85 24.80
N LEU A 244 -17.45 2.95 24.72
CA LEU A 244 -16.81 3.93 23.85
C LEU A 244 -17.16 3.64 22.39
N ASN A 245 -17.55 4.68 21.66
CA ASN A 245 -17.71 4.59 20.22
C ASN A 245 -16.35 4.67 19.51
N PHE A 246 -16.33 4.35 18.22
CA PHE A 246 -15.08 4.26 17.46
C PHE A 246 -14.39 5.63 17.29
N VAL A 247 -15.15 6.73 17.19
CA VAL A 247 -14.58 8.09 17.11
C VAL A 247 -13.90 8.48 18.42
N GLN A 248 -14.48 8.13 19.57
CA GLN A 248 -13.85 8.33 20.88
C GLN A 248 -12.57 7.50 21.01
N LEU A 249 -12.57 6.26 20.51
CA LEU A 249 -11.37 5.43 20.46
C LEU A 249 -10.26 6.09 19.63
N LEU A 250 -10.57 6.56 18.43
CA LEU A 250 -9.61 7.28 17.58
C LEU A 250 -9.05 8.52 18.27
N HIS A 251 -9.89 9.27 18.98
CA HIS A 251 -9.45 10.44 19.73
C HIS A 251 -8.49 10.06 20.87
N ILE A 252 -8.77 8.99 21.62
CA ILE A 252 -7.86 8.47 22.65
C ILE A 252 -6.51 8.08 22.03
N LEU A 253 -6.54 7.36 20.90
CA LEU A 253 -5.32 6.85 20.25
C LEU A 253 -4.32 7.96 19.89
N VAL A 254 -4.79 9.10 19.40
CA VAL A 254 -3.89 10.20 18.98
C VAL A 254 -3.59 11.20 20.09
N SER A 255 -4.49 11.36 21.06
CA SER A 255 -4.35 12.38 22.12
C SER A 255 -3.60 11.90 23.36
N VAL A 256 -3.68 10.60 23.69
CA VAL A 256 -2.93 10.03 24.83
C VAL A 256 -1.53 9.66 24.36
N LYS A 257 -0.51 10.14 25.08
CA LYS A 257 0.89 9.98 24.69
C LYS A 257 1.69 9.33 25.81
N ALA A 258 2.62 8.47 25.46
CA ALA A 258 3.65 7.99 26.36
C ALA A 258 4.60 9.14 26.74
N LYS A 259 5.31 9.01 27.86
CA LYS A 259 6.29 9.99 28.36
C LYS A 259 7.43 10.31 27.36
N ASN A 260 7.71 9.40 26.42
CA ASN A 260 8.67 9.62 25.33
C ASN A 260 8.09 10.46 24.16
N GLY A 261 6.82 10.84 24.23
CA GLY A 261 6.11 11.65 23.24
C GLY A 261 5.32 10.86 22.19
N GLN A 262 5.46 9.53 22.11
CA GLN A 262 4.71 8.70 21.18
C GLN A 262 3.24 8.58 21.60
N SER A 263 2.33 8.77 20.67
CA SER A 263 0.89 8.52 20.84
C SER A 263 0.58 7.03 20.93
N LEU A 264 -0.56 6.68 21.51
CA LEU A 264 -1.06 5.30 21.50
C LEU A 264 -1.31 4.78 20.06
N TRP A 265 -1.60 5.66 19.10
CA TRP A 265 -1.64 5.38 17.67
C TRP A 265 -0.28 4.85 17.17
N GLU A 266 0.80 5.57 17.43
CA GLU A 266 2.17 5.16 17.08
C GLU A 266 2.58 3.87 17.79
N MET A 267 2.13 3.63 19.01
CA MET A 267 2.44 2.39 19.73
C MET A 267 1.64 1.18 19.23
N GLY A 268 0.38 1.39 18.84
CA GLY A 268 -0.57 0.32 18.53
C GLY A 268 -0.65 -0.08 17.06
N LEU A 269 -0.50 0.87 16.14
CA LEU A 269 -0.83 0.63 14.72
C LEU A 269 0.05 1.39 13.72
N ASP A 270 0.93 2.27 14.20
CA ASP A 270 1.93 3.00 13.42
C ASP A 270 3.33 2.86 14.04
N SER A 271 3.64 1.64 14.51
CA SER A 271 4.86 1.34 15.24
C SER A 271 6.03 1.06 14.32
N VAL A 272 7.13 1.69 14.60
CA VAL A 272 8.38 1.57 13.83
C VAL A 272 9.44 0.75 14.54
N ASP A 273 9.25 0.48 15.83
CA ASP A 273 10.18 -0.32 16.63
C ASP A 273 10.07 -1.81 16.27
N ASP A 274 8.91 -2.25 15.78
CA ASP A 274 8.69 -3.62 15.31
C ASP A 274 9.38 -3.96 13.98
N SER A 275 9.72 -2.93 13.19
CA SER A 275 10.48 -3.09 11.95
C SER A 275 11.98 -2.86 12.15
N GLN A 276 12.42 -2.41 13.34
CA GLN A 276 13.82 -2.14 13.62
C GLN A 276 14.62 -3.44 13.89
N ARG A 277 15.22 -3.96 12.82
CA ARG A 277 16.63 -4.39 12.89
C ARG A 277 17.44 -3.45 12.02
N SER A 278 17.94 -2.39 12.65
CA SER A 278 18.80 -1.32 12.13
C SER A 278 20.23 -1.77 11.77
N SER A 279 20.40 -3.02 11.30
CA SER A 279 21.68 -3.44 10.73
C SER A 279 21.71 -3.15 9.23
N ASN A 280 22.85 -2.74 8.69
CA ASN A 280 23.09 -2.69 7.23
C ASN A 280 23.04 -4.08 6.55
N ALA A 281 22.60 -5.13 7.24
CA ALA A 281 22.43 -6.47 6.69
C ALA A 281 21.05 -6.62 6.03
N PRO A 282 20.93 -7.45 4.97
CA PRO A 282 19.63 -7.88 4.44
C PRO A 282 18.75 -8.51 5.51
N LEU A 283 17.42 -8.45 5.30
CA LEU A 283 16.45 -9.09 6.18
C LEU A 283 16.76 -10.58 6.37
N ASP A 284 16.90 -11.03 7.62
CA ASP A 284 17.00 -12.45 7.94
C ASP A 284 15.59 -12.99 8.26
N ALA A 285 15.09 -13.89 7.40
CA ALA A 285 13.80 -14.56 7.56
C ALA A 285 13.60 -15.22 8.93
N LYS A 286 14.69 -15.69 9.58
CA LYS A 286 14.63 -16.34 10.89
C LYS A 286 14.42 -15.37 12.04
N GLN A 287 14.65 -14.10 11.79
CA GLN A 287 14.73 -13.03 12.76
C GLN A 287 13.64 -11.97 12.58
N PHE A 288 12.88 -12.08 11.49
CA PHE A 288 11.86 -11.13 11.11
C PHE A 288 10.62 -11.24 12.01
N SER A 289 10.18 -10.09 12.54
CA SER A 289 8.93 -9.96 13.29
C SER A 289 7.81 -9.59 12.33
N PHE A 290 6.73 -10.37 12.34
CA PHE A 290 5.55 -10.11 11.51
C PHE A 290 4.45 -9.31 12.24
N SER A 291 4.83 -8.49 13.23
CA SER A 291 3.87 -7.64 13.95
C SER A 291 3.18 -6.65 13.01
N CYS A 292 1.85 -6.66 12.99
CA CYS A 292 1.05 -5.74 12.19
C CYS A 292 0.97 -4.33 12.78
N ARG A 293 1.48 -4.09 14.00
CA ARG A 293 1.59 -2.73 14.55
C ARG A 293 2.47 -1.86 13.66
N SER A 294 3.43 -2.46 12.96
CA SER A 294 4.19 -1.76 11.93
C SER A 294 3.45 -1.77 10.61
N PRO A 295 3.07 -0.61 10.06
CA PRO A 295 2.32 -0.57 8.82
C PRO A 295 3.19 -1.03 7.63
N PHE A 296 4.53 -0.95 7.73
CA PHE A 296 5.45 -1.53 6.75
C PHE A 296 5.35 -3.05 6.68
N VAL A 297 5.38 -3.68 7.86
CA VAL A 297 5.28 -5.13 8.01
C VAL A 297 3.88 -5.58 7.62
N PHE A 298 2.84 -4.88 8.05
CA PHE A 298 1.46 -5.23 7.70
C PHE A 298 1.19 -5.10 6.19
N ASN A 299 1.66 -4.02 5.55
CA ASN A 299 1.59 -3.90 4.09
C ASN A 299 2.41 -5.00 3.38
N SER A 300 3.60 -5.34 3.89
CA SER A 300 4.40 -6.46 3.36
C SER A 300 3.65 -7.79 3.45
N LEU A 301 2.99 -8.07 4.58
CA LEU A 301 2.15 -9.25 4.80
C LEU A 301 1.02 -9.32 3.77
N LEU A 302 0.26 -8.24 3.61
CA LEU A 302 -0.84 -8.18 2.65
C LEU A 302 -0.36 -8.38 1.20
N LEU A 303 0.77 -7.76 0.81
CA LEU A 303 1.30 -7.83 -0.55
C LEU A 303 1.95 -9.19 -0.87
N CYS A 304 2.71 -9.76 0.06
CA CYS A 304 3.57 -10.92 -0.20
C CYS A 304 2.96 -12.25 0.25
N PHE A 305 2.08 -12.22 1.25
CA PHE A 305 1.61 -13.41 1.95
C PHE A 305 0.10 -13.43 2.22
N GLY A 306 -0.67 -12.48 1.68
CA GLY A 306 -2.10 -12.37 1.98
C GLY A 306 -2.88 -13.65 1.64
N LYS A 307 -2.60 -14.33 0.53
CA LYS A 307 -3.20 -15.63 0.17
C LYS A 307 -2.95 -16.68 1.25
N GLU A 308 -1.73 -16.79 1.75
CA GLU A 308 -1.40 -17.77 2.79
C GLU A 308 -2.00 -17.42 4.16
N LEU A 309 -2.29 -16.14 4.38
CA LEU A 309 -3.10 -15.67 5.51
C LEU A 309 -4.62 -15.81 5.30
N GLY A 310 -5.06 -16.31 4.13
CA GLY A 310 -6.47 -16.45 3.80
C GLY A 310 -7.15 -15.15 3.33
N LEU A 311 -6.37 -14.20 2.81
CA LEU A 311 -6.78 -12.90 2.25
C LEU A 311 -6.36 -12.73 0.77
N PRO A 312 -6.74 -13.65 -0.13
CA PRO A 312 -6.28 -13.62 -1.53
C PRO A 312 -6.80 -12.41 -2.34
N ASN A 313 -7.99 -11.90 -2.04
CA ASN A 313 -8.60 -10.81 -2.79
C ASN A 313 -7.98 -9.47 -2.42
N LEU A 314 -7.78 -9.23 -1.12
CA LEU A 314 -7.01 -8.10 -0.59
C LEU A 314 -5.59 -8.13 -1.11
N GLN A 315 -4.91 -9.30 -1.11
CA GLN A 315 -3.58 -9.41 -1.70
C GLN A 315 -3.58 -8.97 -3.17
N THR A 316 -4.45 -9.55 -3.99
CA THR A 316 -4.54 -9.24 -5.42
C THR A 316 -4.79 -7.75 -5.66
N TYR A 317 -5.74 -7.16 -4.92
CA TYR A 317 -6.09 -5.76 -5.03
C TYR A 317 -4.93 -4.84 -4.61
N MET A 318 -4.28 -5.14 -3.49
CA MET A 318 -3.19 -4.34 -2.95
C MET A 318 -1.94 -4.45 -3.81
N LEU A 319 -1.63 -5.66 -4.29
CA LEU A 319 -0.49 -5.95 -5.16
C LEU A 319 -0.60 -5.22 -6.50
N ASP A 320 -1.78 -5.20 -7.12
CA ASP A 320 -2.03 -4.39 -8.31
C ASP A 320 -1.79 -2.88 -8.05
N SER A 321 -2.19 -2.37 -6.86
CA SER A 321 -1.91 -0.97 -6.49
C SER A 321 -0.42 -0.70 -6.39
N HIS A 322 0.32 -1.64 -5.78
CA HIS A 322 1.76 -1.58 -5.63
C HIS A 322 2.45 -1.58 -6.98
N TYR A 323 2.12 -2.54 -7.86
CA TYR A 323 2.70 -2.62 -9.19
C TYR A 323 2.44 -1.37 -10.00
N LYS A 324 1.22 -0.83 -10.02
CA LYS A 324 0.94 0.44 -10.71
C LYS A 324 1.74 1.60 -10.15
N ALA A 325 1.82 1.70 -8.83
CA ALA A 325 2.60 2.76 -8.19
C ALA A 325 4.08 2.68 -8.58
N ALA A 326 4.67 1.48 -8.57
CA ALA A 326 6.05 1.26 -8.97
C ALA A 326 6.25 1.44 -10.49
N TYR A 327 5.30 1.01 -11.32
CA TYR A 327 5.39 1.14 -12.77
C TYR A 327 5.18 2.58 -13.24
N GLU A 328 4.43 3.42 -12.50
CA GLU A 328 4.46 4.87 -12.72
C GLU A 328 5.87 5.46 -12.47
N MET A 329 6.64 4.93 -11.52
CA MET A 329 8.05 5.32 -11.30
C MET A 329 8.96 4.82 -12.43
N VAL A 330 8.73 3.60 -12.92
CA VAL A 330 9.42 3.04 -14.10
C VAL A 330 9.19 3.93 -15.33
N LEU A 331 7.94 4.28 -15.60
CA LEU A 331 7.57 5.16 -16.72
C LEU A 331 8.31 6.49 -16.65
N ARG A 332 8.27 7.18 -15.50
CA ARG A 332 8.98 8.46 -15.32
C ARG A 332 10.48 8.32 -15.52
N SER A 333 11.06 7.21 -15.08
CA SER A 333 12.48 6.92 -15.28
C SER A 333 12.79 6.82 -16.77
N LYS A 334 11.98 6.07 -17.53
CA LYS A 334 12.14 5.93 -18.98
C LYS A 334 11.92 7.24 -19.73
N GLU A 335 10.92 8.05 -19.35
CA GLU A 335 10.69 9.37 -19.94
C GLU A 335 11.89 10.30 -19.72
N LYS A 336 12.52 10.26 -18.54
CA LYS A 336 13.73 11.03 -18.25
C LYS A 336 14.95 10.54 -19.02
N MET A 337 15.16 9.23 -19.11
CA MET A 337 16.23 8.64 -19.92
C MET A 337 16.07 9.00 -21.40
N ALA A 338 14.87 8.82 -21.96
CA ALA A 338 14.59 9.14 -23.36
C ALA A 338 14.84 10.62 -23.66
N LYS A 339 14.46 11.52 -22.76
CA LYS A 339 14.76 12.95 -22.88
C LYS A 339 16.27 13.23 -22.87
N ALA A 340 17.04 12.56 -22.01
CA ALA A 340 18.48 12.72 -21.91
C ALA A 340 19.18 12.23 -23.20
N ASP A 341 18.74 11.09 -23.73
CA ASP A 341 19.27 10.45 -24.94
C ASP A 341 18.71 11.06 -26.24
N LYS A 342 17.82 12.07 -26.12
CA LYS A 342 17.11 12.73 -27.23
C LYS A 342 16.32 11.75 -28.10
N LEU A 343 15.77 10.71 -27.49
CA LEU A 343 14.90 9.75 -28.15
C LEU A 343 13.48 10.33 -28.30
N PRO A 344 12.76 10.01 -29.40
CA PRO A 344 11.39 10.44 -29.64
C PRO A 344 10.41 9.97 -28.58
N HIS A 345 10.59 8.74 -28.07
CA HIS A 345 9.64 8.10 -27.17
C HIS A 345 10.33 7.17 -26.18
N TYR A 346 9.75 7.02 -24.98
CA TYR A 346 10.30 6.20 -23.90
C TYR A 346 10.28 4.69 -24.19
N SER A 347 9.53 4.25 -25.21
CA SER A 347 9.53 2.85 -25.66
C SER A 347 10.83 2.45 -26.36
N GLU A 348 11.62 3.43 -26.82
CA GLU A 348 12.93 3.20 -27.45
C GLU A 348 14.06 2.96 -26.42
N ILE A 349 13.76 3.09 -25.12
CA ILE A 349 14.71 2.74 -24.05
C ILE A 349 14.85 1.22 -23.97
N ASP A 350 16.02 0.72 -24.36
CA ASP A 350 16.42 -0.70 -24.32
C ASP A 350 16.82 -1.15 -22.90
N ILE A 351 15.95 -0.88 -21.93
CA ILE A 351 16.05 -1.35 -20.55
C ILE A 351 14.69 -1.92 -20.16
N SER A 352 14.66 -3.16 -19.65
CA SER A 352 13.42 -3.82 -19.27
C SER A 352 12.74 -3.09 -18.10
N ASN A 353 11.40 -3.11 -18.07
CA ASN A 353 10.64 -2.52 -16.96
C ASN A 353 10.98 -3.20 -15.63
N GLU A 354 11.22 -4.52 -15.66
CA GLU A 354 11.65 -5.29 -14.49
C GLU A 354 12.98 -4.77 -13.93
N ARG A 355 13.98 -4.51 -14.78
CA ARG A 355 15.28 -4.00 -14.32
C ARG A 355 15.16 -2.65 -13.64
N ILE A 356 14.38 -1.73 -14.21
CA ILE A 356 14.13 -0.42 -13.60
C ILE A 356 13.33 -0.58 -12.30
N TYR A 357 12.32 -1.45 -12.27
CA TYR A 357 11.56 -1.77 -11.06
C TYR A 357 12.48 -2.23 -9.93
N GLU A 358 13.36 -3.19 -10.20
CA GLU A 358 14.30 -3.72 -9.22
C GLU A 358 15.25 -2.64 -8.69
N ARG A 359 15.74 -1.75 -9.56
CA ARG A 359 16.56 -0.59 -9.14
C ARG A 359 15.80 0.41 -8.29
N CYS A 360 14.52 0.66 -8.57
CA CYS A 360 13.66 1.47 -7.71
C CYS A 360 13.51 0.83 -6.32
N MET A 361 13.25 -0.49 -6.26
CA MET A 361 13.07 -1.20 -4.99
C MET A 361 14.39 -1.30 -4.20
N GLU A 362 15.52 -1.47 -4.88
CA GLU A 362 16.87 -1.39 -4.28
C GLU A 362 17.12 -0.02 -3.68
N TYR A 363 16.85 1.05 -4.46
CA TYR A 363 17.00 2.41 -3.99
C TYR A 363 16.15 2.66 -2.73
N PHE A 364 14.87 2.27 -2.75
CA PHE A 364 14.01 2.40 -1.57
C PHE A 364 14.50 1.58 -0.39
N SER A 365 15.03 0.38 -0.62
CA SER A 365 15.56 -0.46 0.45
C SER A 365 16.82 0.14 1.09
N ILE A 366 17.69 0.78 0.30
CA ILE A 366 18.94 1.38 0.78
C ILE A 366 18.71 2.76 1.41
N MET A 367 17.81 3.54 0.83
CA MET A 367 17.54 4.92 1.22
C MET A 367 16.39 5.06 2.22
N ALA A 368 15.72 3.96 2.56
CA ALA A 368 14.84 3.93 3.72
C ALA A 368 15.68 4.30 4.94
N GLU A 369 15.41 5.49 5.48
CA GLU A 369 15.93 5.91 6.76
C GLU A 369 15.24 5.11 7.87
N SER A 370 15.47 5.49 9.12
CA SER A 370 14.55 5.09 10.20
C SER A 370 13.10 5.35 9.77
N TYR A 371 12.17 4.49 10.18
CA TYR A 371 10.73 4.64 9.90
C TYR A 371 10.31 4.35 8.45
N GLY A 372 11.15 3.76 7.59
CA GLY A 372 10.74 3.36 6.22
C GLY A 372 10.34 4.52 5.30
N GLU A 373 10.59 5.76 5.73
CA GLU A 373 10.56 6.95 4.91
C GLU A 373 11.80 6.96 4.04
N VAL A 374 11.61 7.01 2.73
CA VAL A 374 12.71 7.28 1.80
C VAL A 374 12.77 8.78 1.61
N GLY A 375 13.53 9.45 2.48
CA GLY A 375 13.72 10.89 2.46
C GLY A 375 14.28 11.42 1.13
N GLY A 376 13.85 12.61 0.74
CA GLY A 376 14.45 13.37 -0.36
C GLY A 376 13.82 13.18 -1.75
N ASN A 377 14.37 13.94 -2.72
CA ASN A 377 13.95 13.92 -4.11
C ASN A 377 14.54 12.67 -4.78
N THR A 378 13.72 11.63 -4.98
CA THR A 378 14.14 10.49 -5.79
C THR A 378 14.05 10.85 -7.28
N PRO A 379 14.88 10.25 -8.15
CA PRO A 379 14.86 10.57 -9.57
C PRO A 379 13.61 10.05 -10.29
N PHE A 380 12.74 9.28 -9.62
CA PHE A 380 11.59 8.60 -10.20
C PHE A 380 10.25 8.87 -9.47
N THR A 381 10.26 9.78 -8.48
CA THR A 381 9.06 10.36 -7.84
C THR A 381 8.73 11.74 -8.41
N ILE A 382 7.54 12.23 -8.08
CA ILE A 382 7.06 13.56 -8.45
C ILE A 382 7.38 14.53 -7.30
N ASP A 383 7.72 15.77 -7.67
CA ASP A 383 7.86 16.85 -6.71
C ASP A 383 6.55 17.16 -5.98
N GLU A 384 6.63 17.49 -4.69
CA GLU A 384 5.44 17.77 -3.87
C GLU A 384 4.63 18.93 -4.45
N LEU A 385 5.28 20.01 -4.88
CA LEU A 385 4.59 21.17 -5.45
C LEU A 385 3.87 20.80 -6.75
N ALA A 386 4.52 19.99 -7.60
CA ALA A 386 3.91 19.51 -8.83
C ALA A 386 2.66 18.66 -8.57
N MET A 387 2.66 17.84 -7.51
CA MET A 387 1.47 17.08 -7.11
C MET A 387 0.37 17.98 -6.52
N LEU A 388 0.74 19.02 -5.77
CA LEU A 388 -0.22 19.97 -5.20
C LEU A 388 -0.93 20.83 -6.26
N SER A 389 -0.36 20.94 -7.46
CA SER A 389 -0.96 21.61 -8.63
C SER A 389 -1.76 20.69 -9.54
N ASP A 390 -1.85 19.38 -9.24
CA ASP A 390 -2.62 18.43 -10.05
C ASP A 390 -4.13 18.66 -9.87
N GLU A 391 -4.82 19.01 -10.96
CA GLU A 391 -6.25 19.35 -11.00
C GLU A 391 -7.17 18.23 -10.49
N ARG A 392 -6.67 16.99 -10.40
CA ARG A 392 -7.39 15.85 -9.83
C ARG A 392 -7.46 15.89 -8.30
N TYR A 393 -6.84 16.89 -7.67
CA TYR A 393 -6.85 17.08 -6.23
C TYR A 393 -7.39 18.46 -5.88
N ILE A 394 -8.30 18.51 -4.92
CA ILE A 394 -8.78 19.78 -4.34
C ILE A 394 -8.28 19.96 -2.92
N SER A 395 -8.11 21.22 -2.55
CA SER A 395 -7.74 21.64 -1.21
C SER A 395 -8.74 21.15 -0.17
N SER A 396 -8.23 20.88 1.03
CA SER A 396 -9.06 20.66 2.22
C SER A 396 -8.85 21.79 3.23
N MET A 397 -9.71 21.83 4.25
CA MET A 397 -9.62 22.81 5.33
C MET A 397 -8.45 22.58 6.30
N TRP A 398 -7.79 21.41 6.25
CA TRP A 398 -6.71 21.03 7.16
C TRP A 398 -5.32 21.48 6.68
N GLY A 399 -5.21 21.99 5.46
CA GLY A 399 -3.98 22.58 4.94
C GLY A 399 -3.61 22.12 3.52
N PRO A 400 -2.47 22.61 3.00
CA PRO A 400 -2.04 22.35 1.63
C PRO A 400 -1.71 20.87 1.37
N SER A 401 -1.03 20.21 2.29
CA SER A 401 -0.60 18.80 2.16
C SER A 401 -1.72 17.78 2.40
N VAL A 402 -2.95 18.26 2.66
CA VAL A 402 -4.16 17.42 2.84
C VAL A 402 -5.14 17.74 1.74
N ARG A 403 -5.37 16.78 0.83
CA ARG A 403 -6.19 16.97 -0.37
C ARG A 403 -7.34 15.98 -0.45
N MET A 404 -8.37 16.28 -1.22
CA MET A 404 -9.37 15.29 -1.64
C MET A 404 -9.16 14.98 -3.12
N LYS A 405 -9.13 13.69 -3.48
CA LYS A 405 -8.96 13.29 -4.87
C LYS A 405 -10.31 13.32 -5.60
N ILE A 406 -10.44 14.23 -6.56
CA ILE A 406 -11.52 14.26 -7.54
C ILE A 406 -11.06 13.46 -8.75
N SER A 407 -11.32 12.16 -8.73
CA SER A 407 -11.17 11.35 -9.94
C SER A 407 -12.50 10.70 -10.28
N SER A 408 -12.98 10.94 -11.50
CA SER A 408 -14.10 10.20 -12.07
C SER A 408 -13.78 8.70 -12.02
N PRO A 409 -14.70 7.86 -11.53
CA PRO A 409 -14.50 6.42 -11.52
C PRO A 409 -14.20 5.98 -12.95
N HIS A 410 -13.06 5.34 -13.15
CA HIS A 410 -12.82 4.62 -14.40
C HIS A 410 -13.70 3.37 -14.36
N LYS A 411 -14.31 3.02 -15.50
CA LYS A 411 -15.08 1.78 -15.59
C LYS A 411 -14.21 0.61 -15.12
N PRO A 412 -14.70 -0.23 -14.20
CA PRO A 412 -14.01 -1.44 -13.79
C PRO A 412 -13.64 -2.34 -14.97
N GLY A 413 -12.58 -3.14 -14.82
CA GLY A 413 -12.11 -4.07 -15.86
C GLY A 413 -10.61 -4.30 -15.80
N VAL A 414 -9.97 -4.43 -16.97
CA VAL A 414 -8.52 -4.64 -17.11
C VAL A 414 -7.91 -3.74 -18.18
N TYR A 415 -6.62 -3.46 -18.05
CA TYR A 415 -5.77 -2.99 -19.13
C TYR A 415 -5.24 -4.21 -19.89
N THR A 416 -5.10 -4.09 -21.22
CA THR A 416 -4.51 -5.10 -22.10
C THR A 416 -3.04 -5.40 -21.76
N GLY A 417 -2.34 -4.44 -21.15
CA GLY A 417 -0.99 -4.60 -20.62
C GLY A 417 -0.43 -3.31 -20.02
N TRP A 418 0.83 -3.35 -19.59
CA TRP A 418 1.52 -2.19 -19.00
C TRP A 418 1.65 -1.00 -19.95
N MET A 419 1.73 -1.22 -21.26
CA MET A 419 1.78 -0.14 -22.26
C MET A 419 0.49 0.67 -22.32
N GLU A 420 -0.69 0.03 -22.36
CA GLU A 420 -1.97 0.74 -22.28
C GLU A 420 -2.08 1.51 -20.95
N PHE A 421 -1.62 0.90 -19.85
CA PHE A 421 -1.55 1.59 -18.57
C PHE A 421 -0.67 2.84 -18.65
N PHE A 422 0.54 2.75 -19.22
CA PHE A 422 1.44 3.90 -19.39
C PHE A 422 0.87 4.99 -20.27
N GLN A 423 0.27 4.64 -21.41
CA GLN A 423 -0.39 5.61 -22.28
C GLN A 423 -1.57 6.30 -21.58
N SER A 424 -2.27 5.62 -20.66
CA SER A 424 -3.33 6.24 -19.84
C SER A 424 -2.81 7.23 -18.79
N LYS A 425 -1.50 7.27 -18.56
CA LYS A 425 -0.83 8.09 -17.54
C LYS A 425 0.08 9.17 -18.12
N SER A 426 0.73 8.89 -19.24
CA SER A 426 1.67 9.80 -19.88
C SER A 426 0.94 10.86 -20.70
N GLY A 427 1.48 12.08 -20.69
CA GLY A 427 1.11 13.11 -21.66
C GLY A 427 1.73 12.90 -23.04
N VAL A 428 2.71 11.98 -23.15
CA VAL A 428 3.41 11.66 -24.39
C VAL A 428 2.66 10.54 -25.10
N LYS A 429 2.04 10.88 -26.23
CA LYS A 429 1.39 9.88 -27.09
C LYS A 429 2.44 9.18 -27.92
N GLU A 430 2.31 7.86 -28.04
CA GLU A 430 3.17 7.09 -28.93
C GLU A 430 2.96 7.57 -30.38
N PRO A 431 4.04 7.73 -31.16
CA PRO A 431 3.90 7.94 -32.60
C PRO A 431 3.16 6.74 -33.18
N ILE A 432 2.01 6.98 -33.81
CA ILE A 432 1.26 5.95 -34.52
C ILE A 432 2.25 5.27 -35.46
N PRO A 433 2.44 3.94 -35.39
CA PRO A 433 3.29 3.24 -36.33
C PRO A 433 2.78 3.62 -37.71
N ASN A 434 3.64 4.25 -38.52
CA ASN A 434 3.31 4.61 -39.88
C ASN A 434 2.69 3.37 -40.52
N GLN A 435 1.37 3.37 -40.74
CA GLN A 435 0.77 2.50 -41.72
C GLN A 435 1.58 2.81 -42.96
N SER A 436 2.38 1.84 -43.38
CA SER A 436 3.08 1.91 -44.63
C SER A 436 1.99 2.26 -45.64
N LYS A 437 1.98 3.50 -46.12
CA LYS A 437 1.25 3.84 -47.34
C LYS A 437 1.88 2.94 -48.38
N LYS A 438 1.31 1.75 -48.54
CA LYS A 438 1.37 1.03 -49.80
C LYS A 438 0.93 2.09 -50.79
N HIS A 439 1.90 2.56 -51.57
CA HIS A 439 1.59 3.17 -52.84
C HIS A 439 0.69 2.17 -53.55
N GLU A 440 -0.63 2.40 -53.51
CA GLU A 440 -1.49 2.02 -54.62
C GLU A 440 -0.92 2.77 -55.82
N ARG A 441 -0.08 2.05 -56.54
CA ARG A 441 0.34 2.39 -57.88
C ARG A 441 -0.96 2.37 -58.69
N SER A 442 -1.47 3.54 -59.02
CA SER A 442 -2.55 3.69 -59.98
C SER A 442 -2.08 3.07 -61.29
N GLU A 443 -2.67 1.94 -61.65
CA GLU A 443 -2.62 1.39 -63.01
C GLU A 443 -3.45 2.32 -63.89
N GLU A 444 -2.75 3.20 -64.60
CA GLU A 444 -3.24 3.77 -65.85
C GLU A 444 -3.29 2.64 -66.87
N ASP A 445 -4.48 2.06 -67.07
CA ASP A 445 -4.81 1.37 -68.32
C ASP A 445 -5.77 2.26 -69.11
N GLY A 446 -5.24 2.75 -70.23
CA GLY A 446 -5.98 3.50 -71.22
C GLY A 446 -6.92 2.61 -72.03
N GLU A 447 -8.03 3.20 -72.46
CA GLU A 447 -8.71 2.79 -73.67
C GLU A 447 -8.68 3.94 -74.69
N GLU A 448 -8.08 3.62 -75.83
CA GLU A 448 -8.06 4.40 -77.06
C GLU A 448 -9.47 4.64 -77.60
N ARG A 449 -9.75 5.86 -78.08
CA ARG A 449 -10.60 6.03 -79.27
C ARG A 449 -9.95 6.99 -80.27
N TYR A 450 -9.61 6.39 -81.40
CA TYR A 450 -9.14 6.98 -82.65
C TYR A 450 -10.03 8.12 -83.19
N GLY A 451 -9.39 9.27 -83.44
CA GLY A 451 -9.23 9.87 -84.77
C GLY A 451 -10.43 10.47 -85.52
N LYS A 452 -10.35 11.77 -85.84
CA LYS A 452 -10.32 12.26 -87.23
C LYS A 452 -9.87 13.73 -87.32
N LYS A 453 -8.90 13.97 -88.22
CA LYS A 453 -8.51 15.28 -88.74
C LYS A 453 -9.69 15.93 -89.49
N ARG A 454 -9.96 17.21 -89.21
CA ARG A 454 -9.68 18.31 -90.14
C ARG A 454 -9.65 19.63 -89.40
#